data_AF-A0A0F4GJ59-F1
#
_entry.id   AF-A0A0F4GJ59-F1
#
_cell.length_a   1.000
_cell.length_b   1.000
_cell.length_c   1.000
_cell.angle_alpha   90.00
_cell.angle_beta   90.00
_cell.angle_gamma   90.00
#
_symmetry.space_group_name_H-M   'P 1'
#
loop_
_entity.id
_entity.type
_entity.pdbx_description
1 polymer ?
#
loop_
_entity_poly.entity_id
_entity_poly.type
_entity_poly.pdbx_seq_one_letter_code
_entity_poly.pdbx_strand_id
1 'polypeptide(L)'
;MDLDHKEISYVVAGVATAANVSEAGQDMILKWMLDTKQKLFSPHPPTHQVPVERPTFQEWCAALAADQVLLSLSTRCAIRLVLAICFLRTKSRGTLPATPAEVSQTWELCYHALVTSEQTSEFLSNPTRSAQGFLATPLCSVNINGRLDFLFRFHIWLPDSQRGVTGWQLHSHQAAARSWVLAGSAVDNSYEVVESAREQATHSEHVPLWASAEQKELTRSYRTHRTSSKAVGTGIYVRRA
;
A
#
# COMPACT_ATOMS: atom_id res chain seq x y z
N MET A 1 -9.77 -16.40 5.96
CA MET A 1 -8.45 -15.79 6.23
C MET A 1 -8.14 -16.05 7.70
N ASP A 2 -7.12 -16.85 7.99
CA ASP A 2 -6.74 -17.17 9.37
C ASP A 2 -5.68 -16.18 9.84
N LEU A 3 -6.13 -15.09 10.45
CA LEU A 3 -5.24 -14.06 10.99
C LEU A 3 -5.13 -14.24 12.49
N ASP A 4 -4.01 -14.81 12.95
CA ASP A 4 -3.69 -14.79 14.37
C ASP A 4 -3.25 -13.36 14.82
N HIS A 5 -3.20 -13.15 16.13
CA HIS A 5 -2.83 -11.86 16.69
C HIS A 5 -1.41 -11.45 16.26
N LYS A 6 -0.47 -12.40 16.18
CA LYS A 6 0.92 -12.13 15.81
C LYS A 6 1.02 -11.60 14.38
N GLU A 7 0.28 -12.21 13.46
CA GLU A 7 0.25 -11.82 12.05
C GLU A 7 -0.41 -10.44 11.88
N ILE A 8 -1.52 -10.18 12.58
CA ILE A 8 -2.16 -8.86 12.57
C ILE A 8 -1.18 -7.80 13.05
N SER A 9 -0.60 -7.97 14.25
CA SER A 9 0.33 -6.99 14.83
C SER A 9 1.55 -6.76 13.96
N TYR A 10 2.07 -7.84 13.35
CA TYR A 10 3.21 -7.78 12.44
C TYR A 10 2.91 -6.94 11.18
N VAL A 11 1.77 -7.17 10.53
CA VAL A 11 1.38 -6.41 9.32
C VAL A 11 1.02 -4.97 9.68
N VAL A 12 0.29 -4.75 10.78
CA VAL A 12 -0.07 -3.41 11.27
C VAL A 12 1.18 -2.56 11.52
N ALA A 13 2.19 -3.10 12.21
CA ALA A 13 3.45 -2.39 12.43
C ALA A 13 4.16 -2.01 11.12
N GLY A 14 4.17 -2.94 10.14
CA GLY A 14 4.79 -2.68 8.84
C GLY A 14 4.05 -1.64 8.01
N VAL A 15 2.71 -1.66 8.03
CA VAL A 15 1.88 -0.63 7.36
C VAL A 15 2.04 0.71 8.06
N ALA A 16 2.02 0.75 9.39
CA ALA A 16 2.21 1.99 10.15
C ALA A 16 3.55 2.65 9.83
N THR A 17 4.62 1.85 9.74
CA THR A 17 5.95 2.31 9.32
C THR A 17 5.93 2.89 7.90
N ALA A 18 5.31 2.19 6.95
CA ALA A 18 5.30 2.61 5.55
C ALA A 18 4.41 3.84 5.29
N ALA A 19 3.29 3.93 6.00
CA ALA A 19 2.30 4.99 5.86
C ALA A 19 2.48 6.15 6.85
N ASN A 20 3.58 6.16 7.60
CA ASN A 20 3.90 7.19 8.61
C ASN A 20 2.74 7.41 9.61
N VAL A 21 2.11 6.32 10.05
CA VAL A 21 1.01 6.37 11.02
C VAL A 21 1.59 6.55 12.41
N SER A 22 1.01 7.46 13.20
CA SER A 22 1.39 7.66 14.61
C SER A 22 1.13 6.41 15.47
N GLU A 23 1.78 6.31 16.63
CA GLU A 23 1.55 5.21 17.58
C GLU A 23 0.07 5.06 17.96
N ALA A 24 -0.60 6.18 18.27
CA ALA A 24 -2.04 6.17 18.56
C ALA A 24 -2.88 5.66 17.37
N GLY A 25 -2.51 6.02 16.14
CA GLY A 25 -3.15 5.51 14.94
C GLY A 25 -2.91 4.01 14.75
N GLN A 26 -1.70 3.53 15.04
CA GLN A 26 -1.34 2.11 15.02
C GLN A 26 -2.17 1.31 16.02
N ASP A 27 -2.33 1.79 17.25
CA ASP A 27 -3.14 1.15 18.28
C ASP A 27 -4.61 1.08 17.87
N MET A 28 -5.14 2.14 17.26
CA MET A 28 -6.51 2.16 16.73
C MET A 28 -6.71 1.11 15.62
N ILE A 29 -5.76 1.00 14.69
CA ILE A 29 -5.81 -0.01 13.63
C ILE A 29 -5.76 -1.41 14.23
N LEU A 30 -4.83 -1.66 15.14
CA LEU A 30 -4.68 -2.96 15.80
C LEU A 30 -5.95 -3.34 16.55
N LYS A 31 -6.49 -2.41 17.35
CA LYS A 31 -7.74 -2.60 18.08
C LYS A 31 -8.89 -2.95 17.13
N TRP A 32 -9.06 -2.17 16.05
CA TRP A 32 -10.12 -2.44 15.07
C TRP A 32 -9.98 -3.85 14.46
N MET A 33 -8.77 -4.26 14.09
CA MET A 33 -8.51 -5.58 13.52
C MET A 33 -8.86 -6.70 14.51
N LEU A 34 -8.48 -6.56 15.78
CA LEU A 34 -8.74 -7.57 16.82
C LEU A 34 -10.20 -7.64 17.23
N ASP A 35 -10.85 -6.50 17.42
CA ASP A 35 -12.29 -6.42 17.75
C ASP A 35 -13.12 -7.00 16.59
N THR A 36 -12.77 -6.66 15.35
CA THR A 36 -13.44 -7.19 14.15
C THR A 36 -13.24 -8.69 14.02
N LYS A 37 -12.02 -9.20 14.27
CA LYS A 37 -11.77 -10.64 14.35
C LYS A 37 -12.76 -11.29 15.32
N GLN A 38 -12.83 -10.80 16.56
CA GLN A 38 -13.68 -11.41 17.59
C GLN A 38 -15.16 -11.41 17.19
N LYS A 39 -15.66 -10.32 16.61
CA LYS A 39 -17.03 -10.21 16.09
C LYS A 39 -17.29 -11.24 14.99
N LEU A 40 -16.39 -11.37 14.02
CA LEU A 40 -16.54 -12.30 12.90
C LEU A 40 -16.45 -13.77 13.32
N PHE A 41 -15.69 -14.08 14.36
CA PHE A 41 -15.62 -15.43 14.95
C PHE A 41 -16.80 -15.78 15.85
N SER A 42 -17.69 -14.83 16.16
CA SER A 42 -18.82 -15.04 17.07
C SER A 42 -20.18 -14.99 16.36
N PRO A 43 -20.55 -15.96 15.50
CA PRO A 43 -21.94 -16.11 15.10
C PRO A 43 -22.64 -17.16 16.00
N HIS A 44 -23.59 -16.68 16.80
CA HIS A 44 -24.69 -17.44 17.45
C HIS A 44 -24.38 -18.31 18.69
N PRO A 45 -25.36 -18.47 19.62
CA PRO A 45 -25.26 -19.39 20.76
C PRO A 45 -25.11 -20.84 20.28
N PRO A 46 -24.49 -21.71 21.09
CA PRO A 46 -24.04 -23.03 20.64
C PRO A 46 -25.24 -23.97 20.44
N THR A 47 -25.67 -24.14 19.18
CA THR A 47 -26.46 -25.31 18.77
C THR A 47 -25.62 -26.18 17.84
N HIS A 48 -25.08 -27.25 18.45
CA HIS A 48 -24.32 -28.34 17.83
C HIS A 48 -22.96 -27.99 17.19
N GLN A 49 -22.06 -28.98 17.25
CA GLN A 49 -20.65 -28.98 16.84
C GLN A 49 -20.42 -28.63 15.36
N VAL A 50 -20.65 -27.38 14.96
CA VAL A 50 -20.19 -26.87 13.67
C VAL A 50 -18.72 -26.48 13.81
N PRO A 51 -17.83 -26.87 12.87
CA PRO A 51 -16.46 -26.35 12.84
C PRO A 51 -16.48 -24.83 12.85
N VAL A 52 -15.65 -24.19 13.67
CA VAL A 52 -15.53 -22.72 13.69
C VAL A 52 -15.11 -22.26 12.31
N GLU A 53 -16.06 -21.74 11.53
CA GLU A 53 -15.80 -21.21 10.20
C GLU A 53 -14.92 -19.97 10.32
N ARG A 54 -13.83 -19.97 9.56
CA ARG A 54 -12.86 -18.88 9.58
C ARG A 54 -13.41 -17.73 8.75
N PRO A 55 -13.34 -16.47 9.23
CA PRO A 55 -13.84 -15.34 8.47
C PRO A 55 -13.20 -15.24 7.09
N THR A 56 -14.02 -15.19 6.06
CA THR A 56 -13.65 -14.98 4.66
C THR A 56 -13.10 -13.59 4.44
N PHE A 57 -12.32 -13.40 3.37
CA PHE A 57 -11.80 -12.08 3.01
C PHE A 57 -12.95 -11.07 2.74
N GLN A 58 -14.08 -11.56 2.21
CA GLN A 58 -15.27 -10.75 1.96
C GLN A 58 -15.89 -10.20 3.23
N GLU A 59 -15.98 -11.03 4.28
CA GLU A 59 -16.54 -10.60 5.58
C GLU A 59 -15.70 -9.52 6.24
N TRP A 60 -14.36 -9.62 6.14
CA TRP A 60 -13.46 -8.55 6.59
C TRP A 60 -13.68 -7.24 5.82
N CYS A 61 -13.84 -7.32 4.50
CA CYS A 61 -14.12 -6.15 3.67
C CYS A 61 -15.49 -5.54 4.01
N ALA A 62 -16.50 -6.37 4.24
CA ALA A 62 -17.84 -5.94 4.64
C ALA A 62 -17.83 -5.27 6.01
N ALA A 63 -17.08 -5.80 6.98
CA ALA A 63 -16.91 -5.18 8.29
C ALA A 63 -16.27 -3.78 8.19
N LEU A 64 -15.22 -3.64 7.37
CA LEU A 64 -14.63 -2.32 7.11
C LEU A 64 -15.63 -1.37 6.46
N ALA A 65 -16.45 -1.86 5.52
CA ALA A 65 -17.49 -1.07 4.87
C ALA A 65 -18.55 -0.56 5.87
N ALA A 66 -18.94 -1.39 6.84
CA ALA A 66 -19.90 -1.02 7.89
C ALA A 66 -19.34 0.04 8.85
N ASP A 67 -18.06 -0.03 9.19
CA ASP A 67 -17.42 0.87 10.15
C ASP A 67 -16.83 2.14 9.52
N GLN A 68 -17.06 2.40 8.23
CA GLN A 68 -16.41 3.53 7.52
C GLN A 68 -16.67 4.89 8.15
N VAL A 69 -17.82 5.12 8.79
CA VAL A 69 -18.15 6.43 9.38
C VAL A 69 -17.44 6.64 10.73
N LEU A 70 -17.07 5.56 11.41
CA LEU A 70 -16.47 5.59 12.75
C LEU A 70 -14.95 5.78 12.73
N LEU A 71 -14.32 5.56 11.56
CA LEU A 71 -12.88 5.55 11.40
C LEU A 71 -12.42 6.82 10.67
N SER A 72 -11.34 7.42 11.15
CA SER A 72 -10.68 8.53 10.45
C SER A 72 -10.23 8.09 9.05
N LEU A 73 -10.06 9.03 8.12
CA LEU A 73 -9.67 8.70 6.76
C LEU A 73 -8.33 7.95 6.70
N SER A 74 -7.31 8.42 7.43
CA SER A 74 -5.99 7.77 7.48
C SER A 74 -6.06 6.37 8.09
N THR A 75 -6.83 6.19 9.17
CA THR A 75 -7.07 4.87 9.79
C THR A 75 -7.73 3.91 8.80
N ARG A 76 -8.75 4.36 8.05
CA ARG A 76 -9.40 3.53 7.01
C ARG A 76 -8.43 3.12 5.92
N CYS A 77 -7.63 4.06 5.40
CA CYS A 77 -6.62 3.76 4.39
C CYS A 77 -5.60 2.73 4.90
N ALA A 78 -5.14 2.86 6.14
CA ALA A 78 -4.23 1.89 6.74
C ALA A 78 -4.87 0.51 6.88
N ILE A 79 -6.12 0.43 7.37
CA ILE A 79 -6.84 -0.85 7.50
C ILE A 79 -7.01 -1.53 6.13
N ARG A 80 -7.34 -0.78 5.07
CA ARG A 80 -7.41 -1.33 3.71
C ARG A 80 -6.10 -2.01 3.30
N LEU A 81 -4.97 -1.34 3.53
CA LEU A 81 -3.63 -1.91 3.26
C LEU A 81 -3.37 -3.14 4.11
N VAL A 82 -3.65 -3.08 5.42
CA VAL A 82 -3.47 -4.21 6.33
C VAL A 82 -4.26 -5.42 5.86
N LEU A 83 -5.54 -5.25 5.49
CA LEU A 83 -6.39 -6.34 4.97
C LEU A 83 -5.83 -6.92 3.68
N ALA A 84 -5.49 -6.08 2.71
CA ALA A 84 -4.91 -6.51 1.44
C ALA A 84 -3.61 -7.31 1.64
N ILE A 85 -2.70 -6.80 2.49
CA ILE A 85 -1.41 -7.41 2.77
C ILE A 85 -1.57 -8.71 3.55
N CYS A 86 -2.44 -8.74 4.56
CA CYS A 86 -2.78 -9.97 5.29
C CYS A 86 -3.30 -11.05 4.34
N PHE A 87 -4.24 -10.71 3.45
CA PHE A 87 -4.78 -11.64 2.47
C PHE A 87 -3.69 -12.20 1.54
N LEU A 88 -2.87 -11.32 0.94
CA LEU A 88 -1.78 -11.72 0.04
C LEU A 88 -0.75 -12.59 0.76
N ARG A 89 -0.41 -12.27 2.00
CA ARG A 89 0.50 -13.07 2.82
C ARG A 89 -0.07 -14.44 3.14
N THR A 90 -1.35 -14.52 3.53
CA THR A 90 -2.02 -15.80 3.80
C THR A 90 -1.99 -16.69 2.57
N LYS A 91 -2.39 -16.17 1.40
CA LYS A 91 -2.37 -16.93 0.14
C LYS A 91 -0.95 -17.36 -0.25
N SER A 92 0.02 -16.43 -0.19
CA SER A 92 1.43 -16.69 -0.51
C SER A 92 2.04 -17.77 0.39
N ARG A 93 1.86 -17.69 1.71
CA ARG A 93 2.43 -18.65 2.66
C ARG A 93 1.77 -20.03 2.56
N GLY A 94 0.46 -20.06 2.31
CA GLY A 94 -0.28 -21.30 2.10
C GLY A 94 -0.10 -21.91 0.71
N THR A 95 0.62 -21.25 -0.20
CA THR A 95 0.70 -21.63 -1.63
C THR A 95 -0.70 -21.83 -2.23
N LEU A 96 -1.64 -20.98 -1.81
CA LEU A 96 -3.05 -21.06 -2.21
C LEU A 96 -3.31 -20.16 -3.43
N PRO A 97 -4.04 -20.64 -4.44
CA PRO A 97 -4.44 -19.79 -5.55
C PRO A 97 -5.38 -18.68 -5.07
N ALA A 98 -5.29 -17.51 -5.71
CA ALA A 98 -6.27 -16.44 -5.58
C ALA A 98 -7.18 -16.46 -6.82
N THR A 99 -8.48 -16.34 -6.59
CA THR A 99 -9.47 -16.18 -7.66
C THR A 99 -9.39 -14.77 -8.26
N PRO A 100 -9.86 -14.56 -9.50
CA PRO A 100 -9.90 -13.22 -10.09
C PRO A 100 -10.64 -12.20 -9.23
N ALA A 101 -11.77 -12.58 -8.62
CA ALA A 101 -12.54 -11.72 -7.74
C ALA A 101 -11.76 -11.29 -6.49
N GLU A 102 -11.03 -12.23 -5.86
CA GLU A 102 -10.17 -11.92 -4.72
C GLU A 102 -9.02 -10.98 -5.10
N VAL A 103 -8.42 -11.17 -6.28
CA VAL A 103 -7.36 -10.30 -6.80
C VAL A 103 -7.90 -8.89 -7.05
N SER A 104 -9.05 -8.76 -7.71
CA SER A 104 -9.72 -7.48 -7.93
C SER A 104 -10.06 -6.78 -6.61
N GLN A 105 -10.66 -7.50 -5.65
CA GLN A 105 -10.98 -6.96 -4.32
C GLN A 105 -9.71 -6.48 -3.59
N THR A 106 -8.63 -7.23 -3.68
CA THR A 106 -7.33 -6.84 -3.08
C THR A 106 -6.76 -5.59 -3.74
N TRP A 107 -6.85 -5.49 -5.07
CA TRP A 107 -6.44 -4.30 -5.81
C TRP A 107 -7.29 -3.08 -5.41
N GLU A 108 -8.60 -3.21 -5.30
CA GLU A 108 -9.49 -2.13 -4.88
C GLU A 108 -9.14 -1.58 -3.49
N LEU A 109 -8.79 -2.45 -2.54
CA LEU A 109 -8.33 -2.00 -1.22
C LEU A 109 -7.04 -1.16 -1.33
N CYS A 110 -6.06 -1.63 -2.10
CA CYS A 110 -4.81 -0.91 -2.33
C CYS A 110 -5.04 0.41 -3.07
N TYR A 111 -5.82 0.38 -4.15
CA TYR A 111 -6.15 1.53 -4.98
C TYR A 111 -6.86 2.62 -4.15
N HIS A 112 -7.90 2.26 -3.40
CA HIS A 112 -8.59 3.21 -2.53
C HIS A 112 -7.70 3.74 -1.41
N ALA A 113 -6.81 2.92 -0.84
CA ALA A 113 -5.85 3.42 0.13
C ALA A 113 -4.90 4.45 -0.49
N LEU A 114 -4.40 4.20 -1.70
CA LEU A 114 -3.47 5.08 -2.41
C LEU A 114 -4.14 6.38 -2.88
N VAL A 115 -5.27 6.30 -3.60
CA VAL A 115 -5.92 7.48 -4.17
C VAL A 115 -6.58 8.35 -3.11
N THR A 116 -7.21 7.74 -2.09
CA THR A 116 -7.83 8.56 -1.03
C THR A 116 -6.78 9.18 -0.10
N SER A 117 -5.56 8.61 -0.05
CA SER A 117 -4.47 9.18 0.75
C SER A 117 -3.91 10.50 0.22
N GLU A 118 -4.15 10.86 -1.04
CA GLU A 118 -3.78 12.19 -1.55
C GLU A 118 -4.46 13.33 -0.78
N GLN A 119 -5.57 13.04 -0.09
CA GLN A 119 -6.26 13.96 0.80
C GLN A 119 -5.59 14.10 2.17
N THR A 120 -4.62 13.23 2.50
CA THR A 120 -3.86 13.23 3.75
C THR A 120 -2.38 13.38 3.43
N SER A 121 -1.84 14.60 3.58
CA SER A 121 -0.46 14.95 3.19
C SER A 121 0.66 14.11 3.80
N GLU A 122 0.36 13.29 4.81
CA GLU A 122 1.33 12.50 5.57
C GLU A 122 1.25 10.99 5.30
N PHE A 123 0.18 10.50 4.66
CA PHE A 123 -0.05 9.07 4.48
C PHE A 123 0.65 8.55 3.22
N LEU A 124 1.48 7.51 3.35
CA LEU A 124 2.27 6.91 2.26
C LEU A 124 3.11 7.94 1.47
N SER A 125 3.91 8.72 2.19
CA SER A 125 4.68 9.82 1.62
C SER A 125 5.61 9.42 0.45
N ASN A 126 5.52 10.22 -0.62
CA ASN A 126 6.43 10.42 -1.75
C ASN A 126 6.98 9.17 -2.46
N PRO A 127 6.48 8.83 -3.66
CA PRO A 127 7.03 7.73 -4.45
C PRO A 127 8.52 7.94 -4.72
N THR A 128 9.29 6.88 -4.50
CA THR A 128 10.71 6.84 -4.80
C THR A 128 10.92 6.39 -6.23
N ARG A 129 11.85 7.01 -6.95
CA ARG A 129 12.22 6.57 -8.30
C ARG A 129 13.42 5.64 -8.22
N SER A 130 13.24 4.40 -8.69
CA SER A 130 14.27 3.36 -8.69
C SER A 130 15.33 3.61 -9.77
N ALA A 131 16.50 2.97 -9.61
CA ALA A 131 17.55 2.97 -10.64
C ALA A 131 17.07 2.37 -11.97
N GLN A 132 16.11 1.45 -11.91
CA GLN A 132 15.45 0.81 -13.04
C GLN A 132 14.27 1.64 -13.59
N GLY A 133 14.14 2.92 -13.19
CA GLY A 133 13.19 3.85 -13.78
C GLY A 133 11.75 3.73 -13.28
N PHE A 134 11.50 2.92 -12.26
CA PHE A 134 10.16 2.71 -11.70
C PHE A 134 9.85 3.77 -10.64
N LEU A 135 8.58 4.17 -10.51
CA LEU A 135 8.11 4.80 -9.28
C LEU A 135 7.69 3.71 -8.31
N ALA A 136 8.06 3.85 -7.04
CA ALA A 136 7.83 2.85 -6.01
C ALA A 136 7.42 3.50 -4.69
N THR A 137 6.30 3.06 -4.14
CA THR A 137 5.81 3.45 -2.80
C THR A 137 5.76 2.21 -1.91
N PRO A 138 6.40 2.21 -0.72
CA PRO A 138 6.24 1.14 0.25
C PRO A 138 4.81 1.15 0.80
N LEU A 139 4.15 -0.01 0.78
CA LEU A 139 2.82 -0.21 1.37
C LEU A 139 2.91 -0.85 2.76
N CYS A 140 3.96 -1.63 3.01
CA CYS A 140 4.28 -2.23 4.30
C CYS A 140 5.76 -2.57 4.35
N SER A 141 6.45 -2.18 5.42
CA SER A 141 7.88 -2.43 5.61
C SER A 141 8.13 -2.87 7.04
N VAL A 142 8.51 -4.13 7.24
CA VAL A 142 8.91 -4.65 8.55
C VAL A 142 10.41 -4.88 8.58
N ASN A 143 11.06 -4.22 9.52
CA ASN A 143 12.49 -4.37 9.79
C ASN A 143 12.68 -5.03 11.16
N ILE A 144 13.46 -6.09 11.23
CA ILE A 144 13.85 -6.77 12.46
C ILE A 144 15.36 -6.65 12.60
N ASN A 145 15.84 -6.02 13.67
CA ASN A 145 17.27 -5.85 13.96
C ASN A 145 18.05 -5.21 12.78
N GLY A 146 17.46 -4.19 12.15
CA GLY A 146 18.06 -3.49 11.00
C GLY A 146 18.05 -4.29 9.69
N ARG A 147 17.43 -5.48 9.66
CA ARG A 147 17.26 -6.28 8.44
C ARG A 147 15.80 -6.24 8.01
N LEU A 148 15.61 -6.03 6.72
CA LEU A 148 14.29 -6.11 6.11
C LEU A 148 13.79 -7.56 6.15
N ASP A 149 12.74 -7.80 6.93
CA ASP A 149 12.10 -9.11 7.04
C ASP A 149 10.94 -9.25 6.05
N PHE A 150 10.24 -8.14 5.80
CA PHE A 150 9.08 -8.12 4.93
C PHE A 150 8.83 -6.76 4.28
N LEU A 151 8.52 -6.78 2.99
CA LEU A 151 8.27 -5.56 2.23
C LEU A 151 7.21 -5.78 1.15
N PHE A 152 6.15 -4.99 1.20
CA PHE A 152 5.22 -4.81 0.09
C PHE A 152 5.41 -3.42 -0.50
N ARG A 153 5.52 -3.35 -1.83
CA ARG A 153 5.68 -2.11 -2.57
C ARG A 153 4.71 -2.07 -3.74
N PHE A 154 4.15 -0.90 -3.98
CA PHE A 154 3.48 -0.58 -5.22
C PHE A 154 4.49 -0.02 -6.21
N HIS A 155 4.62 -0.64 -7.38
CA HIS A 155 5.51 -0.18 -8.44
C HIS A 155 4.71 0.28 -9.65
N ILE A 156 5.08 1.43 -10.21
CA ILE A 156 4.59 1.93 -11.49
C ILE A 156 5.75 1.86 -12.46
N TRP A 157 5.57 1.09 -13.53
CA TRP A 157 6.47 1.10 -14.68
C TRP A 157 6.10 2.25 -15.59
N LEU A 158 7.08 3.11 -15.85
CA LEU A 158 6.89 4.22 -16.76
C LEU A 158 6.85 3.69 -18.20
N PRO A 159 6.00 4.24 -19.06
CA PRO A 159 5.84 3.83 -20.47
C PRO A 159 7.03 4.28 -21.35
N ASP A 160 8.18 4.61 -20.74
CA ASP A 160 9.33 5.20 -21.43
C ASP A 160 9.99 4.24 -22.43
N SER A 161 9.55 2.97 -22.47
CA SER A 161 10.04 1.90 -23.35
C SER A 161 11.55 1.64 -23.24
N GLN A 162 12.22 2.28 -22.29
CA GLN A 162 13.65 2.15 -22.06
C GLN A 162 13.96 1.11 -20.99
N ARG A 163 13.02 0.87 -20.06
CA ARG A 163 13.25 0.01 -18.88
C ARG A 163 12.05 -0.88 -18.58
N GLY A 164 12.29 -2.18 -18.36
CA GLY A 164 11.25 -3.15 -17.95
C GLY A 164 10.59 -3.95 -19.09
N VAL A 165 11.18 -3.95 -20.29
CA VAL A 165 10.51 -4.37 -21.53
C VAL A 165 10.21 -5.88 -21.63
N THR A 166 10.89 -6.73 -20.85
CA THR A 166 10.65 -8.19 -20.81
C THR A 166 11.16 -8.80 -19.50
N GLY A 167 10.47 -9.80 -18.94
CA GLY A 167 10.99 -10.61 -17.81
C GLY A 167 10.69 -10.08 -16.40
N TRP A 168 9.76 -9.13 -16.24
CA TRP A 168 9.33 -8.62 -14.92
C TRP A 168 8.81 -9.70 -13.97
N GLN A 169 8.38 -10.83 -14.51
CA GLN A 169 7.95 -12.02 -13.78
C GLN A 169 9.05 -12.51 -12.81
N LEU A 170 10.31 -12.20 -13.11
CA LEU A 170 11.48 -12.55 -12.32
C LEU A 170 12.12 -11.30 -11.69
N HIS A 171 11.34 -10.51 -10.95
CA HIS A 171 11.85 -9.36 -10.23
C HIS A 171 12.08 -9.69 -8.76
N SER A 172 13.34 -9.61 -8.31
CA SER A 172 13.71 -9.69 -6.89
C SER A 172 14.62 -8.54 -6.49
N HIS A 173 14.27 -7.88 -5.40
CA HIS A 173 15.08 -6.80 -4.82
C HIS A 173 16.18 -7.30 -3.88
N GLN A 174 16.13 -8.57 -3.47
CA GLN A 174 17.09 -9.16 -2.55
C GLN A 174 17.43 -10.58 -3.01
N ALA A 175 18.73 -10.91 -3.01
CA ALA A 175 19.17 -12.28 -3.24
C ALA A 175 18.48 -13.20 -2.22
N ALA A 176 17.95 -14.33 -2.69
CA ALA A 176 17.22 -15.34 -1.91
C ALA A 176 15.85 -14.93 -1.32
N ALA A 177 15.25 -13.80 -1.72
CA ALA A 177 13.86 -13.49 -1.35
C ALA A 177 12.85 -14.21 -2.26
N ARG A 178 11.72 -14.68 -1.68
CA ARG A 178 10.53 -15.08 -2.45
C ARG A 178 9.70 -13.83 -2.73
N SER A 179 9.58 -13.43 -3.99
CA SER A 179 8.73 -12.32 -4.42
C SER A 179 7.48 -12.81 -5.12
N TRP A 180 6.41 -12.03 -5.00
CA TRP A 180 5.18 -12.17 -5.77
C TRP A 180 4.85 -10.81 -6.36
N VAL A 181 4.38 -10.81 -7.60
CA VAL A 181 4.03 -9.59 -8.32
C VAL A 181 2.58 -9.69 -8.74
N LEU A 182 1.75 -8.79 -8.21
CA LEU A 182 0.46 -8.49 -8.81
C LEU A 182 0.71 -7.41 -9.89
N ALA A 183 0.59 -7.79 -11.15
CA ALA A 183 0.80 -6.88 -12.28
C ALA A 183 -0.52 -6.49 -12.93
N GLY A 184 -0.55 -5.27 -13.46
CA GLY A 184 -1.61 -4.75 -14.30
C GLY A 184 -1.03 -3.89 -15.41
N SER A 185 -1.88 -3.41 -16.31
CA SER A 185 -1.51 -2.44 -17.35
C SER A 185 -1.96 -1.05 -16.94
N ALA A 186 -1.09 -0.06 -17.12
CA ALA A 186 -1.45 1.35 -17.06
C ALA A 186 -1.46 1.94 -18.48
N VAL A 187 -2.32 2.94 -18.71
CA VAL A 187 -2.34 3.73 -19.95
C VAL A 187 -1.77 5.09 -19.64
N ASP A 188 -0.76 5.50 -20.40
CA ASP A 188 -0.25 6.86 -20.35
C ASP A 188 -1.29 7.81 -20.96
N ASN A 189 -1.71 8.81 -20.19
CA ASN A 189 -2.68 9.79 -20.66
C ASN A 189 -2.09 11.19 -20.48
N SER A 190 -2.12 11.98 -21.56
CA SER A 190 -1.72 13.38 -21.55
C SER A 190 -2.97 14.27 -21.58
N TYR A 191 -2.99 15.28 -20.73
CA TYR A 191 -4.09 16.23 -20.62
C TYR A 191 -3.54 17.65 -20.55
N GLU A 192 -4.27 18.60 -21.12
CA GLU A 192 -4.11 20.00 -20.72
C GLU A 192 -4.68 20.16 -19.31
N VAL A 193 -3.94 20.86 -18.46
CA VAL A 193 -4.29 21.06 -17.06
C VAL A 193 -4.27 22.54 -16.70
N VAL A 194 -5.16 22.92 -15.80
CA VAL A 194 -5.22 24.26 -15.20
C VAL A 194 -5.09 24.13 -13.69
N GLU A 195 -4.44 25.11 -13.06
CA GLU A 195 -4.41 25.21 -11.60
C GLU A 195 -5.83 25.28 -11.04
N SER A 196 -6.03 24.66 -9.90
CA SER A 196 -7.33 24.51 -9.27
C SER A 196 -7.22 24.59 -7.75
N ALA A 197 -8.31 25.01 -7.11
CA ALA A 197 -8.48 24.77 -5.69
C ALA A 197 -8.46 23.26 -5.40
N ARG A 198 -7.96 22.89 -4.21
CA ARG A 198 -7.77 21.47 -3.81
C ARG A 198 -9.06 20.67 -3.92
N GLU A 199 -10.19 21.27 -3.59
CA GLU A 199 -11.52 20.63 -3.56
C GLU A 199 -12.05 20.33 -4.97
N GLN A 200 -11.54 21.03 -5.98
CA GLN A 200 -11.94 20.90 -7.38
C GLN A 200 -10.87 20.20 -8.24
N ALA A 201 -9.71 19.95 -7.66
CA ALA A 201 -8.60 19.34 -8.36
C ALA A 201 -8.82 17.84 -8.53
N THR A 202 -8.37 17.34 -9.67
CA THR A 202 -8.36 15.91 -9.96
C THR A 202 -6.96 15.32 -9.85
N HIS A 203 -5.92 16.16 -9.80
CA HIS A 203 -4.52 15.75 -9.71
C HIS A 203 -3.70 16.73 -8.84
N SER A 204 -2.52 16.30 -8.41
CA SER A 204 -1.51 17.15 -7.77
C SER A 204 -0.22 17.15 -8.59
N GLU A 205 0.49 18.27 -8.62
CA GLU A 205 1.79 18.36 -9.28
C GLU A 205 2.91 17.85 -8.36
N HIS A 206 3.83 17.08 -8.94
CA HIS A 206 5.01 16.56 -8.26
C HIS A 206 6.26 16.89 -9.05
N VAL A 207 7.32 17.25 -8.34
CA VAL A 207 8.64 17.48 -8.92
C VAL A 207 9.64 16.42 -8.45
N PRO A 208 10.53 15.95 -9.33
CA PRO A 208 11.62 15.09 -8.92
C PRO A 208 12.64 15.87 -8.09
N LEU A 209 13.03 15.30 -6.96
CA LEU A 209 14.20 15.69 -6.18
C LEU A 209 15.26 14.59 -6.24
N TRP A 210 16.53 14.99 -6.19
CA TRP A 210 17.69 14.11 -6.31
C TRP A 210 18.61 14.22 -5.09
N ALA A 211 19.11 13.07 -4.62
CA ALA A 211 20.18 13.00 -3.61
C ALA A 211 21.45 12.38 -4.23
N SER A 212 22.61 12.88 -3.83
CA SER A 212 23.93 12.34 -4.21
C SER A 212 24.55 11.57 -3.04
N ALA A 213 25.68 10.90 -3.28
CA ALA A 213 26.44 10.26 -2.21
C ALA A 213 27.09 11.27 -1.25
N GLU A 214 27.33 12.50 -1.73
CA GLU A 214 28.09 13.55 -1.05
C GLU A 214 27.18 14.52 -0.26
N GLN A 215 25.90 14.63 -0.62
CA GLN A 215 24.92 15.49 0.06
C GLN A 215 23.70 14.69 0.48
N LYS A 216 23.39 14.74 1.78
CA LYS A 216 22.18 14.15 2.37
C LYS A 216 20.89 14.89 1.96
N GLU A 217 21.00 16.13 1.48
CA GLU A 217 19.85 16.95 1.12
C GLU A 217 19.38 16.74 -0.33
N LEU A 218 18.06 16.79 -0.50
CA LEU A 218 17.37 16.60 -1.77
C LEU A 218 17.37 17.92 -2.56
N THR A 219 17.90 17.90 -3.79
CA THR A 219 17.97 19.09 -4.65
C THR A 219 17.04 18.97 -5.87
N ARG A 220 16.63 20.12 -6.45
CA ARG A 220 15.83 20.21 -7.69
C ARG A 220 16.67 20.26 -8.98
N SER A 221 18.00 20.21 -8.87
CA SER A 221 18.87 20.18 -10.05
C SER A 221 19.17 18.74 -10.44
N TYR A 222 19.00 18.37 -11.72
CA TYR A 222 19.46 17.07 -12.23
C TYR A 222 20.97 16.92 -12.01
N ARG A 223 21.42 15.74 -11.56
CA ARG A 223 22.84 15.44 -11.35
C ARG A 223 23.22 14.05 -11.84
N THR A 224 24.43 13.95 -12.39
CA THR A 224 25.15 12.70 -12.66
C THR A 224 25.66 12.10 -11.33
N HIS A 225 25.67 10.76 -11.21
CA HIS A 225 26.04 10.01 -9.98
C HIS A 225 25.08 10.13 -8.77
N ARG A 226 23.76 9.97 -9.02
CA ARG A 226 22.72 9.97 -7.98
C ARG A 226 22.67 8.67 -7.16
N THR A 227 22.39 8.78 -5.85
CA THR A 227 22.12 7.64 -4.96
C THR A 227 20.61 7.35 -4.83
N SER A 228 19.76 8.39 -4.89
CA SER A 228 18.31 8.22 -4.92
C SER A 228 17.60 9.41 -5.58
N SER A 229 16.34 9.19 -5.96
CA SER A 229 15.43 10.25 -6.42
C SER A 229 14.04 10.03 -5.85
N LYS A 230 13.35 11.12 -5.48
CA LYS A 230 11.99 11.11 -4.92
C LYS A 230 11.11 12.07 -5.71
N ALA A 231 9.85 11.72 -5.96
CA ALA A 231 8.87 12.69 -6.38
C ALA A 231 8.30 13.37 -5.13
N VAL A 232 8.26 14.69 -5.10
CA VAL A 232 7.73 15.47 -3.98
C VAL A 232 6.65 16.38 -4.50
N GLY A 233 5.49 16.36 -3.84
CA GLY A 233 4.37 17.23 -4.16
C GLY A 233 4.78 18.70 -4.05
N THR A 234 4.41 19.51 -5.04
CA THR A 234 4.70 20.95 -5.04
C THR A 234 3.70 21.74 -4.20
N GLY A 235 2.58 21.11 -3.82
CA GLY A 235 1.43 21.78 -3.21
C GLY A 235 0.49 22.43 -4.22
N ILE A 236 0.82 22.37 -5.51
CA ILE A 236 -0.03 22.84 -6.61
C ILE A 236 -1.02 21.72 -6.95
N TYR A 237 -2.29 22.09 -7.05
CA TYR A 237 -3.36 21.19 -7.46
C TYR A 237 -3.87 21.62 -8.83
N VAL A 238 -4.16 20.63 -9.67
CA VAL A 238 -4.59 20.88 -11.05
C VAL A 238 -5.82 20.04 -11.38
N ARG A 239 -6.62 20.53 -12.31
CA ARG A 239 -7.70 19.78 -12.95
C ARG A 239 -7.48 19.75 -14.45
N ARG A 240 -8.05 18.75 -15.11
CA ARG A 240 -8.13 18.74 -16.58
C ARG A 240 -8.86 20.01 -17.05
N ALA A 241 -8.30 20.67 -18.05
CA ALA A 241 -8.90 21.84 -18.70
C ALA A 241 -10.28 21.51 -19.29
#